data_AF-A0A6P1YEQ0-F1
#
_entry.id   AF-A0A6P1YEQ0-F1
#
_cell.length_a   1.000
_cell.length_b   1.000
_cell.length_c   1.000
_cell.angle_alpha   90.00
_cell.angle_beta   90.00
_cell.angle_gamma   90.00
#
_symmetry.space_group_name_H-M   'P 1'
#
loop_
_entity.id
_entity.type
_entity.pdbx_description
1 polymer ?
#
loop_
_entity_poly.entity_id
_entity_poly.type
_entity_poly.pdbx_seq_one_letter_code
_entity_poly.pdbx_strand_id
1 'polypeptide(L)' 'MDNDKIKNYIKEVCKYIREDDVIEDIKNELNDHILTMTEDYIKAGYSKDESVDKAIKQMGDAKIIGR' A
#
# COMPACT_ATOMS: atom_id res chain seq x y z
N MET A 1 -0.50 -10.80 4.85
CA MET A 1 0.98 -10.83 4.81
C MET A 1 1.45 -9.69 5.70
N ASP A 2 2.24 -9.96 6.74
CA ASP A 2 2.78 -8.88 7.56
C ASP A 2 4.07 -8.35 6.91
N ASN A 3 4.05 -7.09 6.46
CA ASN A 3 5.20 -6.44 5.82
C ASN A 3 5.31 -4.98 6.28
N ASP A 4 6.44 -4.65 6.88
CA ASP A 4 6.69 -3.32 7.45
C ASP A 4 6.73 -2.20 6.40
N LYS A 5 7.14 -2.49 5.15
CA LYS A 5 7.15 -1.50 4.07
C LYS A 5 5.72 -1.09 3.71
N ILE A 6 4.81 -2.05 3.59
CA ILE A 6 3.39 -1.81 3.30
C ILE A 6 2.76 -1.02 4.45
N LYS A 7 2.97 -1.47 5.70
CA LYS A 7 2.44 -0.78 6.90
C LYS A 7 2.93 0.67 6.98
N ASN A 8 4.22 0.90 6.72
CA ASN A 8 4.78 2.24 6.73
C ASN A 8 4.18 3.11 5.63
N TYR A 9 4.05 2.60 4.40
CA TYR A 9 3.42 3.34 3.30
C TYR A 9 1.99 3.76 3.64
N ILE A 10 1.15 2.83 4.09
CA ILE A 10 -0.25 3.11 4.46
C ILE A 10 -0.30 4.13 5.60
N LYS A 11 0.56 3.96 6.61
CA LYS A 11 0.66 4.92 7.72
C LYS A 11 1.03 6.33 7.23
N GLU A 12 1.92 6.46 6.25
CA GLU A 12 2.23 7.75 5.64
C GLU A 12 1.04 8.34 4.88
N VAL A 13 0.27 7.53 4.12
CA VAL A 13 -0.94 7.99 3.42
C VAL A 13 -1.96 8.55 4.41
N CYS A 14 -2.23 7.81 5.49
CA CYS A 14 -3.23 8.18 6.48
C CYS A 14 -2.90 9.49 7.23
N LYS A 15 -1.64 9.96 7.25
CA LYS A 15 -1.30 11.27 7.84
C LYS A 15 -1.91 12.46 7.10
N TYR A 16 -2.32 12.27 5.85
CA TYR A 16 -2.84 13.35 5.01
C TYR A 16 -4.37 13.39 4.97
N ILE A 17 -5.03 12.34 5.48
CA ILE A 17 -6.49 12.22 5.56
C ILE A 17 -6.98 12.92 6.82
N ARG A 18 -8.04 13.73 6.70
CA ARG A 18 -8.56 14.56 7.81
C ARG A 18 -9.74 13.92 8.52
N GLU A 19 -10.51 13.14 7.79
CA GLU A 19 -11.75 12.53 8.25
C GLU A 19 -11.46 11.18 8.91
N ASP A 20 -11.42 11.17 10.24
CA ASP A 20 -11.08 9.97 11.02
C ASP A 20 -12.01 8.76 10.74
N ASP A 21 -13.28 9.03 10.42
CA ASP A 21 -14.29 8.00 10.17
C ASP A 21 -13.97 7.13 8.95
N VAL A 22 -13.19 7.63 7.99
CA VAL A 22 -12.83 6.88 6.76
C VAL A 22 -11.42 6.28 6.82
N ILE A 23 -10.61 6.61 7.83
CA ILE A 23 -9.21 6.20 7.91
C ILE A 23 -9.08 4.67 7.91
N GLU A 24 -9.93 3.97 8.66
CA GLU A 24 -9.83 2.52 8.77
C GLU A 24 -10.22 1.81 7.46
N ASP A 25 -11.27 2.28 6.80
CA ASP A 25 -11.68 1.76 5.50
C ASP A 25 -10.57 1.98 4.45
N ILE A 26 -9.98 3.18 4.42
CA ILE A 26 -8.88 3.48 3.49
C ILE A 26 -7.66 2.60 3.76
N LYS A 27 -7.30 2.33 5.03
CA LYS A 27 -6.20 1.39 5.33
C LYS A 27 -6.46 0.02 4.74
N ASN A 28 -7.68 -0.49 4.90
CA ASN A 28 -8.06 -1.81 4.40
C ASN A 28 -7.99 -1.87 2.88
N GLU A 29 -8.56 -0.87 2.20
CA GLU A 29 -8.52 -0.78 0.73
C GLU A 29 -7.08 -0.69 0.19
N LEU A 30 -6.24 0.17 0.78
CA LEU A 30 -4.85 0.30 0.37
C LEU A 30 -4.07 -0.98 0.62
N ASN A 31 -4.28 -1.64 1.75
CA ASN A 31 -3.64 -2.91 2.07
C ASN A 31 -4.03 -3.98 1.06
N ASP A 32 -5.33 -4.16 0.79
CA ASP A 32 -5.83 -5.17 -0.13
C ASP A 32 -5.36 -4.92 -1.57
N HIS A 33 -5.33 -3.65 -1.99
CA HIS A 33 -4.83 -3.27 -3.31
C HIS A 33 -3.33 -3.57 -3.45
N ILE A 34 -2.51 -3.16 -2.48
CA ILE A 34 -1.06 -3.42 -2.49
C ILE A 34 -0.77 -4.93 -2.45
N LEU A 35 -1.54 -5.71 -1.69
CA LEU A 35 -1.39 -7.16 -1.64
C LEU A 35 -1.74 -7.81 -2.99
N THR A 36 -2.83 -7.38 -3.62
CA THR A 36 -3.23 -7.85 -4.95
C THR A 36 -2.12 -7.59 -5.97
N MET A 37 -1.57 -6.37 -6.00
CA MET A 37 -0.46 -6.02 -6.90
C MET A 37 0.81 -6.81 -6.59
N THR A 38 1.11 -7.02 -5.31
CA THR A 38 2.26 -7.82 -4.87
C THR A 38 2.12 -9.26 -5.38
N GLU A 39 0.94 -9.85 -5.29
CA GLU A 39 0.67 -11.19 -5.81
C GLU A 39 0.82 -11.25 -7.33
N ASP A 40 0.39 -10.22 -8.06
CA ASP A 40 0.55 -10.15 -9.51
C ASP A 40 2.03 -10.06 -9.92
N TYR A 41 2.84 -9.29 -9.20
CA TYR A 41 4.28 -9.27 -9.41
C TYR A 41 4.95 -10.61 -9.05
N ILE A 42 4.51 -11.29 -7.99
CA ILE A 42 4.99 -12.63 -7.66
C ILE A 42 4.65 -13.61 -8.80
N LYS A 43 3.41 -13.58 -9.31
CA LYS A 43 2.98 -14.41 -10.46
C LYS A 43 3.75 -14.08 -11.73
N ALA A 44 4.21 -12.84 -11.88
CA ALA A 44 5.08 -12.41 -12.97
C ALA A 44 6.55 -12.84 -12.81
N GLY A 45 6.90 -13.54 -11.71
CA GLY A 45 8.23 -14.13 -11.49
C GLY A 45 9.18 -13.29 -10.63
N TYR A 46 8.72 -12.18 -10.05
CA TYR A 46 9.54 -11.37 -9.13
C TYR A 46 9.60 -12.00 -7.73
N SER A 47 10.69 -11.73 -7.00
CA SER A 47 10.77 -12.12 -5.60
C SER A 47 9.74 -11.36 -4.76
N LYS A 48 9.35 -11.92 -3.62
CA LYS A 48 8.39 -11.28 -2.71
C LYS A 48 8.79 -9.85 -2.32
N ASP A 49 10.08 -9.61 -2.04
CA ASP A 49 10.55 -8.28 -1.64
C ASP A 49 10.49 -7.29 -2.80
N GLU A 50 10.94 -7.70 -3.99
CA GLU A 50 10.83 -6.87 -5.21
C GLU A 50 9.37 -6.58 -5.59
N SER A 51 8.47 -7.55 -5.40
CA SER A 51 7.04 -7.40 -5.66
C SER A 51 6.40 -6.37 -4.74
N VAL A 52 6.79 -6.36 -3.46
CA VAL A 52 6.33 -5.34 -2.50
C VAL A 52 6.85 -3.95 -2.90
N ASP A 53 8.13 -3.84 -3.24
CA ASP A 53 8.72 -2.56 -3.65
C ASP A 53 8.08 -2.03 -4.94
N LYS A 54 7.79 -2.91 -5.90
CA LYS A 54 7.08 -2.55 -7.13
C LYS A 54 5.63 -2.15 -6.85
N ALA A 55 4.93 -2.88 -5.98
CA ALA A 55 3.56 -2.56 -5.62
C ALA A 55 3.45 -1.17 -4.98
N ILE A 56 4.30 -0.88 -3.97
CA ILE A 56 4.36 0.44 -3.33
C ILE A 56 4.74 1.53 -4.33
N LYS A 57 5.73 1.28 -5.20
CA LYS A 57 6.14 2.24 -6.23
C LYS A 57 5.01 2.58 -7.20
N GLN A 58 4.16 1.60 -7.54
CA GLN A 58 3.02 1.81 -8.43
C GLN A 58 1.88 2.57 -7.74
N MET A 59 1.72 2.46 -6.41
CA MET A 59 0.77 3.30 -5.65
C MET A 59 1.12 4.79 -5.72
N GLY A 60 2.42 5.12 -5.79
CA GLY A 60 2.90 6.48 -5.97
C GLY A 60 3.15 7.22 -4.65
N ASP A 61 3.05 8.55 -4.69
CA ASP A 61 3.36 9.41 -3.53
C ASP A 61 2.20 9.38 -2.51
N ALA A 62 2.50 8.98 -1.29
CA ALA A 62 1.54 8.86 -0.20
C ALA A 62 0.77 10.17 0.08
N LYS A 63 1.40 11.32 -0.10
CA LYS A 63 0.77 12.64 0.09
C LYS A 63 -0.25 12.96 -1.01
N ILE A 64 -0.03 12.45 -2.22
CA ILE A 64 -0.97 12.63 -3.33
C ILE A 64 -2.18 11.73 -3.12
N ILE A 65 -1.96 10.49 -2.68
CA ILE A 65 -3.02 9.51 -2.45
C ILE A 65 -3.88 9.88 -1.24
N GLY A 66 -3.28 10.41 -0.17
CA GLY A 66 -3.99 10.78 1.05
C GLY A 66 -4.62 12.17 1.03
N ARG A 67 -4.70 12.85 -0.11
CA ARG A 67 -5.23 14.22 -0.24
C ARG A 67 -6.68 14.24 -0.72
#